data_AF-X1LK24-F1
#
_entry.id   AF-X1LK24-F1
#
_cell.length_a   1.000
_cell.length_b   1.000
_cell.length_c   1.000
_cell.angle_alpha   90.00
_cell.angle_beta   90.00
_cell.angle_gamma   90.00
#
_symmetry.space_group_name_H-M   'P 1'
#
loop_
_entity.id
_entity.type
_entity.pdbx_description
1 polymer ?
#
loop_
_entity_poly.entity_id
_entity_poly.type
_entity_poly.pdbx_seq_one_letter_code
_entity_poly.pdbx_strand_id
1 'polypeptide(L)' 'ENKPKLIQIAQRLIVQETLEGEELESLLNETTAKPTLEPKAMSTSAETTKKPKPAPREVQVIPPPLPATLD' A
#
# COMPACT_ATOMS: atom_id res chain seq x y z
N GLU A 1 1.63 -12.08 -20.30
CA GLU A 1 2.79 -11.19 -20.53
C GLU A 1 3.30 -10.47 -19.28
N ASN A 2 2.42 -10.00 -18.37
CA ASN A 2 2.85 -9.14 -17.24
C ASN A 2 3.55 -9.84 -16.06
N LYS A 3 3.46 -11.18 -15.96
CA LYS A 3 4.01 -11.95 -14.84
C LYS A 3 5.47 -11.59 -14.48
N PRO A 4 6.44 -11.53 -15.42
CA PRO A 4 7.81 -11.12 -15.11
C PRO A 4 7.91 -9.69 -14.55
N LYS A 5 7.13 -8.74 -15.06
CA LYS A 5 7.11 -7.35 -14.55
C LYS A 5 6.58 -7.27 -13.13
N LEU A 6 5.51 -8.01 -12.85
CA LEU A 6 4.92 -8.12 -11.50
C LEU A 6 5.90 -8.72 -10.48
N ILE A 7 6.72 -9.71 -10.88
CA ILE A 7 7.74 -10.28 -10.00
C ILE A 7 8.81 -9.23 -9.63
N GLN A 8 9.27 -8.43 -10.60
CA GLN A 8 10.24 -7.35 -10.34
C GLN A 8 9.69 -6.28 -9.40
N ILE A 9 8.45 -5.85 -9.64
CA ILE A 9 7.78 -4.86 -8.78
C ILE A 9 7.62 -5.42 -7.36
N ALA A 10 7.20 -6.68 -7.21
CA ALA A 10 7.08 -7.32 -5.91
C ALA A 10 8.43 -7.41 -5.19
N GLN A 11 9.52 -7.74 -5.88
CA GLN A 11 10.86 -7.76 -5.29
C GLN A 11 11.28 -6.39 -4.76
N ARG A 12 11.01 -5.30 -5.51
CA ARG A 12 11.30 -3.94 -5.03
C ARG A 12 10.44 -3.56 -3.84
N LEU A 13 9.15 -3.87 -3.86
CA LEU A 13 8.24 -3.60 -2.73
C LEU A 13 8.62 -4.37 -1.47
N ILE A 14 9.19 -5.57 -1.57
CA ILE A 14 9.69 -6.31 -0.40
C ILE A 14 10.87 -5.57 0.27
N VAL A 15 11.71 -4.89 -0.51
CA VAL A 15 12.91 -4.21 -0.01
C VAL A 15 12.62 -2.79 0.46
N GLN A 16 11.82 -2.05 -0.31
CA GLN A 16 11.56 -0.62 -0.08
C GLN A 16 10.24 -0.37 0.65
N GLU A 17 9.42 -1.40 0.84
CA GLU A 17 8.06 -1.39 1.44
C GLU A 17 7.02 -0.58 0.63
N THR A 18 7.45 0.48 -0.04
CA THR A 18 6.63 1.38 -0.85
C THR A 18 7.34 1.77 -2.16
N LEU A 19 6.55 2.10 -3.18
CA LEU A 19 7.01 2.71 -4.43
C LEU A 19 6.09 3.90 -4.73
N GLU A 20 6.67 5.01 -5.15
CA GLU A 20 5.88 6.14 -5.66
C GLU A 20 5.28 5.81 -7.04
N GLY A 21 4.22 6.54 -7.41
CA GLY A 21 3.48 6.29 -8.65
C GLY A 21 4.37 6.34 -9.88
N GLU A 22 5.25 7.33 -9.98
CA GLU A 22 6.16 7.51 -11.11
C GLU A 22 7.18 6.36 -11.23
N GLU A 23 7.62 5.81 -10.10
CA GLU A 23 8.55 4.67 -10.07
C GLU A 23 7.87 3.38 -10.57
N LEU A 24 6.62 3.17 -10.17
CA LEU A 24 5.83 2.01 -10.56
C LEU A 24 5.48 2.06 -12.05
N GLU A 25 5.08 3.22 -12.56
CA GLU A 25 4.82 3.44 -13.98
C GLU A 25 6.08 3.22 -14.83
N SER A 26 7.24 3.69 -14.37
CA SER A 26 8.51 3.45 -15.06
C SER A 26 8.80 1.95 -15.19
N LEU A 27 8.60 1.16 -14.14
CA LEU A 27 8.79 -0.30 -14.15
C LEU A 27 7.83 -1.05 -15.08
N LEU A 28 6.60 -0.57 -15.20
CA LEU A 28 5.61 -1.16 -16.10
C LEU A 28 5.91 -0.87 -17.57
N ASN A 29 6.41 0.33 -17.85
CA ASN A 29 6.73 0.81 -19.19
C ASN A 29 8.12 0.36 -19.66
N GLU A 30 9.01 -0.02 -18.75
CA GLU A 30 10.32 -0.56 -19.12
C GLU A 30 10.16 -1.87 -19.92
N THR A 31 10.78 -1.90 -21.10
CA THR A 31 10.86 -3.09 -21.93
C THR A 31 11.91 -4.01 -21.33
N THR A 32 11.44 -5.03 -20.60
CA THR A 32 12.24 -5.98 -19.81
C THR A 32 13.55 -6.39 -20.48
N ALA A 33 14.66 -5.78 -20.07
CA ALA A 33 15.94 -6.46 -20.07
C ALA A 33 15.87 -7.54 -18.97
N LYS A 34 16.25 -8.76 -19.32
CA LYS A 34 16.18 -9.97 -18.48
C LYS A 34 16.77 -9.71 -17.07
N PRO A 35 16.06 -10.01 -15.97
CA PRO A 35 16.57 -9.72 -14.63
C PRO A 35 17.66 -10.72 -14.25
N THR A 36 18.88 -10.23 -14.01
CA THR A 36 19.92 -10.96 -13.30
C THR A 36 19.68 -10.76 -11.80
N LEU A 37 19.13 -11.79 -11.15
CA LEU A 37 18.98 -11.82 -9.70
C LEU A 37 20.29 -12.33 -9.08
N GLU A 38 21.09 -11.43 -8.52
CA GLU A 38 22.12 -11.83 -7.57
C GLU A 38 21.52 -11.80 -6.15
N PRO A 39 21.58 -12.93 -5.40
CA PRO A 39 21.07 -12.98 -4.05
C PRO A 39 22.06 -12.29 -3.10
N LYS A 40 21.74 -11.07 -2.66
CA LYS A 40 22.47 -10.43 -1.56
C LYS A 40 21.72 -10.64 -0.25
N ALA A 41 22.47 -11.14 0.74
CA ALA A 41 22.02 -11.77 1.96
C ALA A 41 20.97 -11.00 2.78
N MET A 42 20.04 -11.80 3.29
CA MET A 42 19.08 -11.52 4.35
C MET A 42 19.77 -10.86 5.56
N SER A 43 19.34 -9.66 5.93
CA SER A 43 19.58 -9.12 7.27
C SER A 43 18.24 -8.96 7.94
N THR A 44 17.88 -9.97 8.74
CA THR A 44 16.72 -9.95 9.61
C THR A 44 16.97 -8.93 10.74
N SER A 45 16.14 -7.91 10.85
CA SER A 45 15.94 -7.21 12.12
C SER A 45 14.48 -7.34 12.50
N ALA A 46 14.20 -8.30 13.39
CA ALA A 46 12.93 -8.38 14.07
C ALA A 46 12.91 -7.34 15.18
N GLU A 47 12.00 -6.36 15.10
CA GLU A 47 11.65 -5.54 16.25
C GLU A 47 10.13 -5.55 16.46
N THR A 48 9.72 -6.22 17.52
CA THR A 48 8.38 -6.18 18.10
C THR A 48 8.13 -4.82 18.74
N THR A 49 6.96 -4.19 18.52
CA THR A 49 6.11 -3.66 19.63
C THR A 49 4.76 -3.06 19.17
N LYS A 50 3.72 -3.55 19.85
CA LYS A 50 2.42 -2.91 20.20
C LYS A 50 1.39 -2.58 19.10
N LYS A 51 0.44 -3.52 18.97
CA LYS A 51 -0.93 -3.37 18.48
C LYS A 51 -1.65 -2.15 19.13
N PRO A 52 -2.09 -1.13 18.37
CA PRO A 52 -3.06 -0.18 18.91
C PRO A 52 -4.44 -0.84 18.90
N LYS A 53 -5.10 -0.80 20.07
CA LYS A 53 -6.50 -1.16 20.25
C LYS A 53 -7.35 -0.16 19.45
N PRO A 54 -8.32 -0.60 18.61
CA PRO A 54 -9.19 0.35 17.94
C PRO A 54 -10.08 1.03 18.99
N ALA A 55 -10.04 2.36 19.04
CA ALA A 55 -10.99 3.14 19.82
C ALA A 55 -12.39 3.03 19.18
N PRO A 56 -13.48 3.05 19.97
CA PRO A 56 -14.83 3.11 19.43
C PRO A 56 -14.99 4.39 18.60
N ARG A 57 -15.49 4.26 17.37
CA ARG A 57 -15.95 5.42 16.58
C ARG A 57 -17.15 6.03 17.32
N GLU A 58 -17.00 7.26 17.80
CA GLU A 58 -18.15 8.09 18.15
C GLU A 58 -18.96 8.32 16.87
N VAL A 59 -20.16 7.75 16.83
CA VAL A 59 -21.13 8.00 15.76
C VAL A 59 -21.62 9.43 15.96
N GLN A 60 -21.28 10.34 15.06
CA GLN A 60 -21.91 11.66 15.05
C GLN A 60 -23.41 11.47 14.84
N VAL A 61 -24.19 11.68 15.88
CA VAL A 61 -25.65 11.67 15.83
C VAL A 61 -26.08 12.92 15.07
N ILE A 62 -26.48 12.74 13.82
CA ILE A 62 -27.10 13.80 13.03
C ILE A 62 -28.47 14.11 13.67
N PRO A 63 -28.76 15.34 14.09
CA PRO A 63 -30.09 15.69 14.60
C PRO A 63 -31.11 15.62 13.45
N PRO A 64 -32.35 15.16 13.72
CA PRO A 64 -33.38 15.09 12.68
C PRO A 64 -33.79 16.48 12.19
N PRO A 65 -34.21 16.62 10.91
CA PRO A 65 -34.63 17.90 10.36
C PRO A 65 -35.92 18.39 11.03
N LEU A 66 -36.00 19.72 11.23
CA LEU A 66 -37.16 20.40 11.81
C LEU A 66 -38.37 20.30 10.87
N PRO A 67 -39.60 20.15 11.40
CA PRO A 67 -40.80 20.05 10.56
C PRO A 67 -41.06 21.37 9.83
N ALA A 68 -41.39 21.28 8.55
CA ALA A 68 -41.87 22.41 7.78
C ALA A 68 -43.29 22.77 8.23
N THR A 69 -43.49 24.00 8.71
CA THR A 69 -44.82 24.58 8.90
C THR A 69 -45.36 25.02 7.54
N LEU A 70 -46.50 24.45 7.15
CA LEU A 70 -47.26 24.80 5.96
C LEU A 70 -48.17 25.99 6.31
N ASP A 71 -48.01 27.11 5.60
CA ASP A 71 -49.03 28.17 5.46
C ASP A 71 -49.39 28.27 3.97
#